data_AF-A0A1L6TCE7-F1
#
_entry.id   AF-A0A1L6TCE7-F1
#
_cell.length_a   1.000
_cell.length_b   1.000
_cell.length_c   1.000
_cell.angle_alpha   90.00
_cell.angle_beta   90.00
_cell.angle_gamma   90.00
#
_symmetry.space_group_name_H-M   'P 1'
#
loop_
_entity.id
_entity.type
_entity.pdbx_description
1 polymer ?
#
loop_
_entity_poly.entity_id
_entity_poly.type
_entity_poly.pdbx_seq_one_letter_code
_entity_poly.pdbx_strand_id
1 'polypeptide(L)'
;MSNQRKQQKRPSFVFFLLPMILLSIFHPIPIFAQKQKQEDHWYKIELLVFEHKGKLDEQGQHVVPLTPPKNAIHLNSYLDNSLDTASPYWSSLPADDAFKENTQHIAKRPGQYHILFQSAWRQSDAQKRPFSIETGENLTPIAIAKKEIIVLKGPLWQLEGSLRIKKKRTFNIHIHFAFRLLNTKDQLVEYDINEYRSLKFNQIHYFDNPAFGLLMRISRADPPAKNISTTNSPTQQPENTLNS
;
A
#
# COMPACT_ATOMS: atom_id res chain seq x y z
N MET A 1 -86.20 28.05 22.94
CA MET A 1 -85.50 28.00 24.24
C MET A 1 -84.07 28.50 23.99
N SER A 2 -83.54 29.56 24.64
CA SER A 2 -83.25 29.71 26.08
C SER A 2 -82.28 28.62 26.56
N ASN A 3 -81.14 28.84 27.23
CA ASN A 3 -80.41 30.04 27.71
C ASN A 3 -78.93 29.60 28.02
N GLN A 4 -77.90 30.43 28.25
CA GLN A 4 -77.70 31.90 28.34
C GLN A 4 -76.21 32.24 27.99
N ARG A 5 -75.79 33.51 28.06
CA ARG A 5 -74.36 33.92 28.17
C ARG A 5 -73.98 34.15 29.64
N LYS A 6 -72.72 33.92 30.03
CA LYS A 6 -72.10 34.65 31.15
C LYS A 6 -70.74 35.24 30.76
N GLN A 7 -70.68 36.56 30.77
CA GLN A 7 -69.44 37.33 30.82
C GLN A 7 -69.09 37.60 32.29
N GLN A 8 -67.81 37.61 32.66
CA GLN A 8 -67.34 38.43 33.78
C GLN A 8 -65.84 38.76 33.58
N LYS A 9 -65.56 39.94 33.01
CA LYS A 9 -64.99 41.13 33.69
C LYS A 9 -63.49 41.00 34.06
N ARG A 10 -62.67 41.78 33.35
CA ARG A 10 -61.33 42.22 33.80
C ARG A 10 -61.47 43.23 34.95
N PRO A 11 -60.39 43.50 35.70
CA PRO A 11 -59.81 44.84 35.56
C PRO A 11 -58.28 44.84 35.37
N SER A 12 -57.80 45.94 34.83
CA SER A 12 -56.38 46.25 34.56
C SER A 12 -55.79 47.16 35.63
N PHE A 13 -54.59 46.87 36.13
CA PHE A 13 -53.67 47.83 36.77
C PHE A 13 -52.24 47.46 36.31
N VAL A 14 -51.63 48.22 35.39
CA VAL A 14 -50.73 49.38 35.62
C VAL A 14 -49.25 48.96 35.73
N PHE A 15 -48.41 49.73 35.03
CA PHE A 15 -46.98 49.53 34.79
C PHE A 15 -46.13 49.50 36.06
N PHE A 16 -45.01 48.76 35.99
CA PHE A 16 -43.74 49.25 36.56
C PHE A 16 -42.59 49.05 35.55
N LEU A 17 -41.81 50.10 35.34
CA LEU A 17 -40.64 50.15 34.47
C LEU A 17 -39.37 49.85 35.27
N LEU A 18 -38.53 48.92 34.80
CA LEU A 18 -37.07 49.09 34.82
C LEU A 18 -36.39 48.09 33.86
N PRO A 19 -35.48 48.53 32.97
CA PRO A 19 -34.66 47.61 32.17
C PRO A 19 -33.36 47.25 32.91
N MET A 20 -33.22 46.00 33.34
CA MET A 20 -31.93 45.47 33.80
C MET A 20 -31.16 44.94 32.58
N ILE A 21 -30.28 45.78 32.03
CA ILE A 21 -29.42 45.44 30.89
C ILE A 21 -28.37 44.43 31.38
N LEU A 22 -28.63 43.14 31.18
CA LEU A 22 -27.62 42.11 31.41
C LEU A 22 -26.64 42.13 30.22
N LEU A 23 -25.51 42.82 30.42
CA LEU A 23 -24.45 42.93 29.42
C LEU A 23 -23.71 41.59 29.29
N SER A 24 -24.27 40.66 28.50
CA SER A 24 -23.64 39.36 28.21
C SER A 24 -22.32 39.57 27.47
N ILE A 25 -21.21 39.50 28.21
CA ILE A 25 -19.86 39.62 27.66
C ILE A 25 -19.57 38.35 26.84
N PHE A 26 -19.82 38.43 25.53
CA PHE A 26 -19.36 37.46 24.54
C PHE A 26 -17.82 37.48 24.50
N HIS A 27 -17.20 36.73 25.41
CA HIS A 27 -15.80 36.38 25.30
C HIS A 27 -15.65 35.46 24.08
N PRO A 28 -14.84 35.81 23.06
CA PRO A 28 -14.54 34.88 21.98
C PRO A 28 -13.77 33.71 22.59
N ILE A 29 -14.42 32.55 22.71
CA ILE A 29 -13.72 31.32 23.08
C ILE A 29 -12.68 31.09 21.98
N PRO A 30 -11.37 31.09 22.28
CA PRO A 30 -10.38 30.73 21.28
C PRO A 30 -10.58 29.27 20.95
N ILE A 31 -11.20 28.99 19.80
CA ILE A 31 -11.26 27.65 19.22
C ILE A 31 -9.83 27.33 18.79
N PHE A 32 -9.03 26.85 19.74
CA PHE A 32 -7.81 26.16 19.44
C PHE A 32 -8.20 24.94 18.61
N ALA A 33 -7.96 25.04 17.30
CA ALA A 33 -8.02 23.91 16.40
C ALA A 33 -6.90 22.94 16.79
N GLN A 34 -7.15 22.14 17.83
CA GLN A 34 -6.30 21.04 18.24
C GLN A 34 -6.27 20.08 17.07
N LYS A 35 -5.21 20.21 16.26
CA LYS A 35 -4.92 19.36 15.10
C LYS A 35 -4.97 17.93 15.57
N GLN A 36 -6.12 17.28 15.35
CA GLN A 36 -6.32 15.89 15.75
C GLN A 36 -5.16 15.10 15.16
N LYS A 37 -4.41 14.45 16.05
CA LYS A 37 -3.23 13.69 15.68
C LYS A 37 -3.73 12.56 14.80
N GLN A 38 -3.55 12.71 13.49
CA GLN A 38 -4.10 11.82 12.49
C GLN A 38 -3.71 10.38 12.84
N GLU A 39 -4.71 9.53 13.01
CA GLU A 39 -4.50 8.13 13.32
C GLU A 39 -3.99 7.45 12.04
N ASP A 40 -2.67 7.39 11.90
CA ASP A 40 -2.00 6.71 10.79
C ASP A 40 -2.40 5.24 10.79
N HIS A 41 -3.23 4.83 9.83
CA HIS A 41 -3.64 3.44 9.72
C HIS A 41 -2.54 2.62 9.05
N TRP A 42 -2.19 1.50 9.67
CA TRP A 42 -1.21 0.56 9.14
C TRP A 42 -1.88 -0.69 8.57
N TYR A 43 -1.41 -1.09 7.39
CA TYR A 43 -1.91 -2.24 6.65
C TYR A 43 -0.77 -3.16 6.28
N LYS A 44 -1.00 -4.46 6.35
CA LYS A 44 -0.13 -5.46 5.75
C LYS A 44 -0.60 -5.71 4.32
N ILE A 45 0.34 -5.78 3.39
CA ILE A 45 0.12 -6.21 2.01
C ILE A 45 0.94 -7.45 1.77
N GLU A 46 0.31 -8.45 1.16
CA GLU A 46 0.88 -9.76 0.86
C GLU A 46 0.67 -10.00 -0.64
N LEU A 47 1.75 -10.31 -1.35
CA LEU A 47 1.76 -10.46 -2.81
C LEU A 47 2.51 -11.72 -3.21
N LEU A 48 1.89 -12.50 -4.10
CA LEU A 48 2.51 -13.59 -4.85
C LEU A 48 2.26 -13.34 -6.34
N VAL A 49 3.31 -13.45 -7.15
CA VAL A 49 3.25 -13.45 -8.62
C VAL A 49 3.84 -14.77 -9.12
N PHE A 50 3.17 -15.42 -10.06
CA PHE A 50 3.54 -16.75 -10.54
C PHE A 50 3.17 -16.97 -12.01
N GLU A 51 4.02 -17.70 -12.73
CA GLU A 51 3.82 -18.16 -14.11
C GLU A 51 2.83 -19.34 -14.15
N HIS A 52 2.02 -19.44 -15.21
CA HIS A 52 1.28 -20.62 -15.62
C HIS A 52 2.06 -21.40 -16.67
N LYS A 53 2.75 -22.47 -16.25
CA LYS A 53 3.59 -23.27 -17.16
C LYS A 53 2.78 -23.90 -18.28
N GLY A 54 3.31 -23.82 -19.50
CA GLY A 54 2.75 -24.47 -20.69
C GLY A 54 1.54 -23.78 -21.32
N LYS A 55 1.11 -22.61 -20.83
CA LYS A 55 0.10 -21.73 -21.45
C LYS A 55 0.72 -20.58 -22.25
N LEU A 56 1.79 -20.90 -22.98
CA LEU A 56 2.61 -19.93 -23.70
C LEU A 56 2.32 -20.03 -25.21
N ASP A 57 1.06 -19.83 -25.56
CA ASP A 57 0.57 -19.76 -26.93
C ASP A 57 0.40 -18.30 -27.42
N GLU A 58 -0.29 -18.11 -28.55
CA GLU A 58 -0.07 -16.98 -29.48
C GLU A 58 -0.61 -15.62 -29.01
N GLN A 59 -0.99 -15.47 -27.74
CA GLN A 59 -1.50 -14.24 -27.14
C GLN A 59 -0.41 -13.36 -26.53
N GLY A 60 0.84 -13.83 -26.50
CA GLY A 60 2.00 -13.02 -26.14
C GLY A 60 2.20 -11.85 -27.11
N GLN A 61 2.33 -10.64 -26.58
CA GLN A 61 2.53 -9.41 -27.34
C GLN A 61 4.02 -9.20 -27.67
N HIS A 62 4.29 -8.29 -28.61
CA HIS A 62 5.64 -7.74 -28.78
C HIS A 62 6.05 -6.96 -27.51
N VAL A 63 7.31 -7.10 -27.09
CA VAL A 63 7.84 -6.42 -25.90
C VAL A 63 7.66 -4.91 -25.98
N VAL A 64 7.08 -4.35 -24.92
CA VAL A 64 7.02 -2.91 -24.69
C VAL A 64 7.89 -2.61 -23.47
N PRO A 65 8.92 -1.74 -23.59
CA PRO A 65 9.67 -1.29 -22.43
C PRO A 65 8.73 -0.60 -21.44
N LEU A 66 8.48 -1.26 -20.31
CA LEU A 66 7.84 -0.61 -19.18
C LEU A 66 8.75 0.53 -18.72
N THR A 67 8.14 1.68 -18.44
CA THR A 67 8.84 2.78 -17.77
C THR A 67 8.32 2.82 -16.33
N PRO A 68 9.11 2.37 -15.34
CA PRO A 68 8.67 2.40 -13.95
C PRO A 68 8.40 3.86 -13.52
N PRO A 69 7.42 4.11 -12.63
CA PRO A 69 7.12 5.45 -12.19
C PRO A 69 8.34 6.13 -11.56
N LYS A 70 8.70 7.34 -11.99
CA LYS A 70 9.92 8.08 -11.58
C LYS A 70 10.16 8.21 -10.07
N ASN A 71 9.14 7.99 -9.23
CA ASN A 71 9.20 8.05 -7.78
C ASN A 71 8.81 6.72 -7.10
N ALA A 72 8.90 5.58 -7.79
CA ALA A 72 8.60 4.28 -7.23
C ALA A 72 9.56 3.89 -6.09
N ILE A 73 9.15 2.95 -5.26
CA ILE A 73 9.98 2.26 -4.26
C ILE A 73 10.30 0.89 -4.85
N HIS A 74 11.55 0.66 -5.27
CA HIS A 74 11.99 -0.65 -5.79
C HIS A 74 11.98 -1.66 -4.65
N LEU A 75 11.00 -2.56 -4.62
CA LEU A 75 10.75 -3.43 -3.47
C LEU A 75 11.88 -4.45 -3.28
N ASN A 76 12.42 -5.00 -4.39
CA ASN A 76 13.53 -5.96 -4.39
C ASN A 76 14.76 -5.45 -3.60
N SER A 77 15.19 -4.20 -3.81
CA SER A 77 16.39 -3.65 -3.18
C SER A 77 16.32 -3.53 -1.64
N TYR A 78 15.16 -3.74 -1.03
CA TYR A 78 14.96 -3.77 0.42
C TYR A 78 14.58 -5.16 0.97
N LEU A 79 14.44 -6.16 0.09
CA LEU A 79 14.32 -7.56 0.50
C LEU A 79 15.72 -8.19 0.64
N ASP A 80 16.63 -7.84 -0.28
CA ASP A 80 18.00 -8.36 -0.29
C ASP A 80 18.92 -7.65 0.72
N ASN A 81 18.67 -6.36 0.99
CA ASN A 81 19.43 -5.59 1.95
C ASN A 81 18.76 -5.64 3.34
N SER A 82 19.41 -6.32 4.29
CA SER A 82 19.09 -6.26 5.73
C SER A 82 19.35 -4.88 6.38
N LEU A 83 19.58 -3.85 5.57
CA LEU A 83 19.71 -2.47 6.00
C LEU A 83 18.35 -1.95 6.48
N ASP A 84 18.28 -1.70 7.79
CA ASP A 84 17.22 -1.01 8.52
C ASP A 84 17.01 0.42 7.98
N THR A 85 16.48 0.48 6.76
CA THR A 85 16.13 1.73 6.08
C THR A 85 14.80 2.14 6.66
N ALA A 86 14.85 2.74 7.85
CA ALA A 86 13.73 3.09 8.71
C ALA A 86 12.76 4.08 8.04
N SER A 87 11.98 3.60 7.06
CA SER A 87 10.91 4.36 6.46
C SER A 87 9.78 4.46 7.48
N PRO A 88 9.35 5.67 7.86
CA PRO A 88 8.24 5.83 8.80
C PRO A 88 6.89 5.45 8.17
N TYR A 89 6.86 4.96 6.93
CA TYR A 89 5.65 4.68 6.17
C TYR A 89 5.52 3.25 5.66
N TRP A 90 6.57 2.41 5.73
CA TRP A 90 6.51 1.00 5.31
C TRP A 90 7.70 0.18 5.82
N SER A 91 7.58 -1.15 5.90
CA SER A 91 8.73 -2.08 6.07
C SER A 91 8.37 -3.51 5.64
N SER A 92 9.36 -4.34 5.31
CA SER A 92 9.16 -5.79 5.06
C SER A 92 8.52 -6.50 6.28
N LEU A 93 7.81 -7.59 6.03
CA LEU A 93 7.18 -8.49 7.01
C LEU A 93 7.13 -9.94 6.46
N PRO A 94 7.10 -10.97 7.33
CA PRO A 94 6.75 -12.33 6.90
C PRO A 94 5.28 -12.42 6.47
N ALA A 95 4.95 -13.26 5.50
CA ALA A 95 3.56 -13.61 5.17
C ALA A 95 2.84 -14.29 6.36
N ASP A 96 1.52 -14.09 6.50
CA ASP A 96 0.72 -14.76 7.54
C ASP A 96 0.30 -16.16 7.10
N ASP A 97 -0.16 -16.97 8.04
CA ASP A 97 -0.44 -18.38 7.78
C ASP A 97 -1.66 -18.60 6.90
N ALA A 98 -2.66 -17.71 6.92
CA ALA A 98 -3.80 -17.77 6.01
C ALA A 98 -3.39 -17.43 4.56
N PHE A 99 -2.48 -16.47 4.35
CA PHE A 99 -1.93 -16.21 3.00
C PHE A 99 -1.02 -17.35 2.53
N LYS A 100 -0.22 -17.94 3.42
CA LYS A 100 0.55 -19.16 3.11
C LYS A 100 -0.36 -20.31 2.70
N GLU A 101 -1.37 -20.64 3.52
CA GLU A 101 -2.32 -21.72 3.23
C GLU A 101 -2.99 -21.54 1.86
N ASN A 102 -3.48 -20.33 1.58
CA ASN A 102 -4.12 -20.03 0.31
C ASN A 102 -3.14 -20.00 -0.88
N THR A 103 -1.82 -19.83 -0.66
CA THR A 103 -0.80 -19.94 -1.72
C THR A 103 -0.18 -21.34 -1.85
N GLN A 104 -0.38 -22.24 -0.87
CA GLN A 104 0.11 -23.63 -0.94
C GLN A 104 -0.35 -24.38 -2.18
N HIS A 105 -1.52 -24.08 -2.73
CA HIS A 105 -2.04 -24.78 -3.93
C HIS A 105 -1.24 -24.48 -5.20
N ILE A 106 -0.50 -23.36 -5.24
CA ILE A 106 0.47 -23.00 -6.28
C ILE A 106 1.80 -23.72 -5.99
N ALA A 107 2.33 -23.54 -4.76
CA ALA A 107 3.60 -24.13 -4.34
C ALA A 107 3.63 -25.67 -4.43
N LYS A 108 2.50 -26.35 -4.20
CA LYS A 108 2.35 -27.81 -4.33
C LYS A 108 2.25 -28.31 -5.78
N ARG A 109 2.24 -27.43 -6.79
CA ARG A 109 2.13 -27.80 -8.22
C ARG A 109 3.28 -27.20 -9.06
N PRO A 110 4.55 -27.50 -8.77
CA PRO A 110 5.71 -26.92 -9.47
C PRO A 110 5.81 -27.31 -10.96
N GLY A 111 5.04 -28.31 -11.41
CA GLY A 111 4.88 -28.65 -12.83
C GLY A 111 3.87 -27.76 -13.58
N GLN A 112 2.95 -27.09 -12.87
CA GLN A 112 1.93 -26.19 -13.44
C GLN A 112 2.26 -24.72 -13.20
N TYR A 113 3.04 -24.41 -12.15
CA TYR A 113 3.36 -23.03 -11.79
C TYR A 113 4.85 -22.85 -11.47
N HIS A 114 5.35 -21.63 -11.68
CA HIS A 114 6.64 -21.15 -11.19
C HIS A 114 6.42 -19.85 -10.41
N ILE A 115 6.96 -19.75 -9.19
CA ILE A 115 6.84 -18.53 -8.38
C ILE A 115 7.88 -17.53 -8.87
N LEU A 116 7.42 -16.39 -9.39
CA LEU A 116 8.26 -15.32 -9.95
C LEU A 116 8.64 -14.27 -8.89
N PHE A 117 7.71 -14.00 -7.96
CA PHE A 117 7.91 -13.05 -6.87
C PHE A 117 7.00 -13.40 -5.68
N GLN A 118 7.53 -13.34 -4.46
CA GLN A 118 6.70 -13.41 -3.24
C GLN A 118 7.24 -12.44 -2.20
N SER A 119 6.36 -11.61 -1.63
CA SER A 119 6.74 -10.67 -0.56
C SER A 119 5.54 -10.27 0.29
N ALA A 120 5.82 -9.82 1.51
CA ALA A 120 4.86 -9.09 2.33
C ALA A 120 5.54 -7.89 3.00
N TRP A 121 4.78 -6.80 3.18
CA TRP A 121 5.25 -5.60 3.84
C TRP A 121 4.10 -4.93 4.59
N ARG A 122 4.40 -4.12 5.59
CA ARG A 122 3.45 -3.14 6.14
C ARG A 122 3.60 -1.81 5.44
N GLN A 123 2.52 -1.05 5.38
CA GLN A 123 2.41 0.27 4.79
C GLN A 123 1.43 1.13 5.60
N SER A 124 1.78 2.38 5.89
CA SER A 124 0.84 3.37 6.45
C SER A 124 -0.02 4.01 5.36
N ASP A 125 -1.23 4.45 5.70
CA ASP A 125 -2.12 5.14 4.76
C ASP A 125 -1.52 6.45 4.19
N ALA A 126 -0.51 7.04 4.84
CA ALA A 126 0.25 8.20 4.36
C ALA A 126 1.16 7.87 3.16
N GLN A 127 1.58 6.61 2.99
CA GLN A 127 2.42 6.19 1.87
C GLN A 127 1.66 6.29 0.53
N LYS A 128 2.07 7.23 -0.34
CA LYS A 128 1.43 7.46 -1.67
C LYS A 128 2.26 7.03 -2.88
N ARG A 129 3.56 6.73 -2.73
CA ARG A 129 4.42 6.31 -3.86
C ARG A 129 4.05 4.89 -4.29
N PRO A 130 4.10 4.56 -5.59
CA PRO A 130 4.00 3.18 -6.04
C PRO A 130 5.23 2.38 -5.59
N PHE A 131 5.08 1.07 -5.51
CA PHE A 131 6.21 0.13 -5.47
C PHE A 131 6.53 -0.30 -6.90
N SER A 132 7.80 -0.53 -7.21
CA SER A 132 8.26 -1.22 -8.41
C SER A 132 8.83 -2.59 -8.01
N ILE A 133 8.62 -3.59 -8.86
CA ILE A 133 9.18 -4.94 -8.71
C ILE A 133 9.92 -5.25 -10.01
N GLU A 134 11.12 -5.79 -9.89
CA GLU A 134 11.95 -6.24 -11.01
C GLU A 134 12.71 -7.50 -10.57
N THR A 135 12.46 -8.62 -11.23
CA THR A 135 13.02 -9.93 -10.85
C THR A 135 13.09 -10.86 -12.07
N GLY A 136 13.89 -11.91 -11.96
CA GLY A 136 14.14 -12.88 -13.03
C GLY A 136 15.53 -12.79 -13.64
N GLU A 137 15.79 -13.69 -14.57
CA GLU A 137 17.02 -13.74 -15.34
C GLU A 137 16.94 -12.69 -16.45
N ASN A 138 17.69 -11.59 -16.27
CA ASN A 138 17.59 -10.40 -17.12
C ASN A 138 17.71 -10.77 -18.61
N LEU A 139 16.60 -10.54 -19.33
CA LEU A 139 16.50 -10.71 -20.77
C LEU A 139 17.25 -9.57 -21.47
N THR A 140 18.58 -9.58 -21.41
CA THR A 140 19.39 -8.84 -22.37
C THR A 140 18.97 -9.28 -23.76
N PRO A 141 18.41 -8.39 -24.61
CA PRO A 141 18.11 -8.75 -25.98
C PRO A 141 19.44 -9.12 -26.64
N ILE A 142 19.60 -10.42 -26.96
CA ILE A 142 20.81 -10.96 -27.57
C ILE A 142 20.98 -10.20 -28.89
N ALA A 143 21.95 -9.29 -28.90
CA ALA A 143 22.08 -8.34 -29.97
C ALA A 143 22.35 -9.08 -31.29
N ILE A 144 21.65 -8.67 -32.36
CA ILE A 144 21.95 -9.12 -33.72
C ILE A 144 23.27 -8.45 -34.15
N ALA A 145 24.38 -8.98 -33.63
CA ALA A 145 25.74 -8.59 -33.95
C ALA A 145 26.32 -9.63 -34.91
N LYS A 146 26.29 -9.32 -36.21
CA LYS A 146 27.06 -10.04 -37.25
C LYS A 146 26.78 -11.55 -37.40
N LYS A 147 25.49 -11.90 -37.58
CA LYS A 147 25.01 -13.21 -38.11
C LYS A 147 25.13 -14.46 -37.22
N GLU A 148 25.63 -14.38 -36.00
CA GLU A 148 25.56 -15.50 -35.05
C GLU A 148 24.59 -15.21 -33.89
N ILE A 149 23.73 -16.19 -33.59
CA ILE A 149 22.79 -16.16 -32.46
C ILE A 149 23.35 -17.10 -31.39
N ILE A 150 23.71 -16.55 -30.23
CA ILE A 150 24.10 -17.37 -29.07
C ILE A 150 22.81 -17.79 -28.36
N VAL A 151 22.41 -19.05 -28.53
CA VAL A 151 21.27 -19.64 -27.81
C VAL A 151 21.64 -19.80 -26.35
N LEU A 152 21.01 -19.02 -25.47
CA LEU A 152 21.09 -19.22 -24.02
C LEU A 152 20.27 -20.45 -23.64
N LYS A 153 20.94 -21.48 -23.10
CA LYS A 153 20.32 -22.75 -22.71
C LYS A 153 19.62 -22.61 -21.36
N GLY A 154 18.39 -22.11 -21.36
CA GLY A 154 17.51 -22.04 -20.18
C GLY A 154 16.28 -21.17 -20.44
N PRO A 155 15.22 -21.30 -19.64
CA PRO A 155 14.06 -20.42 -19.71
C PRO A 155 14.44 -19.06 -19.12
N LEU A 156 14.93 -18.15 -19.95
CA LEU A 156 15.12 -16.75 -19.56
C LEU A 156 13.76 -16.09 -19.38
N TRP A 157 13.55 -15.47 -18.22
CA TRP A 157 12.30 -14.79 -17.89
C TRP A 157 12.57 -13.53 -17.06
N GLN A 158 11.77 -12.49 -17.26
CA GLN A 158 11.82 -11.25 -16.50
C GLN A 158 10.40 -10.86 -16.09
N LEU A 159 10.21 -10.53 -14.81
CA LEU A 159 9.01 -9.89 -14.32
C LEU A 159 9.37 -8.45 -13.92
N GLU A 160 8.74 -7.49 -14.57
CA GLU A 160 8.86 -6.07 -14.25
C GLU A 160 7.46 -5.50 -13.98
N GLY A 161 7.32 -4.58 -13.03
CA GLY A 161 6.04 -3.94 -12.83
C GLY A 161 5.99 -2.89 -11.75
N SER A 162 4.79 -2.31 -11.58
CA SER A 162 4.49 -1.38 -10.50
C SER A 162 3.12 -1.64 -9.87
N LEU A 163 3.05 -1.35 -8.57
CA LEU A 163 1.89 -1.52 -7.72
C LEU A 163 1.63 -0.21 -6.98
N ARG A 164 0.45 0.38 -7.15
CA ARG A 164 0.01 1.56 -6.39
C ARG A 164 -1.23 1.25 -5.57
N ILE A 165 -1.13 1.50 -4.27
CA ILE A 165 -2.20 1.27 -3.30
C ILE A 165 -2.70 2.62 -2.76
N LYS A 166 -4.01 2.85 -2.81
CA LYS A 166 -4.65 4.04 -2.23
C LYS A 166 -5.83 3.63 -1.36
N LYS A 167 -5.70 3.82 -0.03
CA LYS A 167 -6.85 3.73 0.87
C LYS A 167 -7.82 4.89 0.60
N LYS A 168 -9.09 4.55 0.39
CA LYS A 168 -10.26 5.42 0.49
C LYS A 168 -11.25 4.75 1.45
N ARG A 169 -12.53 4.58 1.05
CA ARG A 169 -13.46 3.65 1.73
C ARG A 169 -12.88 2.22 1.66
N THR A 170 -12.59 1.77 0.46
CA THR A 170 -11.91 0.50 0.11
C THR A 170 -10.43 0.74 -0.23
N PHE A 171 -9.73 -0.29 -0.71
CA PHE A 171 -8.37 -0.18 -1.21
C PHE A 171 -8.39 -0.12 -2.74
N ASN A 172 -8.14 1.04 -3.32
CA ASN A 172 -8.02 1.17 -4.77
C ASN A 172 -6.59 0.81 -5.15
N ILE A 173 -6.46 -0.21 -6.00
CA ILE A 173 -5.21 -0.73 -6.50
C ILE A 173 -5.10 -0.40 -7.98
N HIS A 174 -3.91 0.04 -8.39
CA HIS A 174 -3.47 0.01 -9.77
C HIS A 174 -2.27 -0.93 -9.84
N ILE A 175 -2.37 -2.01 -10.61
CA ILE A 175 -1.24 -2.86 -10.99
C ILE A 175 -0.92 -2.65 -12.46
N HIS A 176 0.37 -2.68 -12.77
CA HIS A 176 0.87 -2.72 -14.14
C HIS A 176 2.14 -3.57 -14.13
N PHE A 177 2.01 -4.85 -14.49
CA PHE A 177 3.12 -5.81 -14.54
C PHE A 177 3.24 -6.37 -15.95
N ALA A 178 4.46 -6.58 -16.42
CA ALA A 178 4.80 -7.32 -17.62
C ALA A 178 5.67 -8.51 -17.24
N PHE A 179 5.29 -9.68 -17.74
CA PHE A 179 6.07 -10.90 -17.69
C PHE A 179 6.60 -11.17 -19.10
N ARG A 180 7.93 -11.13 -19.24
CA ARG A 180 8.65 -11.35 -20.49
C ARG A 180 9.38 -12.69 -20.41
N LEU A 181 9.41 -13.43 -21.50
CA LEU A 181 10.17 -14.68 -21.62
C LEU A 181 10.39 -15.08 -23.07
N LEU A 182 11.29 -16.03 -23.29
CA LEU A 182 11.38 -16.73 -24.58
C LEU A 182 10.27 -17.77 -24.68
N ASN A 183 9.51 -17.75 -25.78
CA ASN A 183 8.54 -18.79 -26.10
C ASN A 183 9.23 -20.05 -26.67
N THR A 184 8.44 -21.07 -27.02
CA THR A 184 8.92 -22.34 -27.60
C THR A 184 9.57 -22.22 -28.99
N LYS A 185 9.57 -21.02 -29.59
CA LYS A 185 10.18 -20.68 -30.89
C LYS A 185 11.41 -19.77 -30.72
N ASP A 186 11.96 -19.66 -29.50
CA ASP A 186 13.02 -18.73 -29.08
C ASP A 186 12.70 -17.24 -29.33
N GLN A 187 11.41 -16.89 -29.44
CA GLN A 187 10.97 -15.51 -29.62
C GLN A 187 10.65 -14.88 -28.27
N LEU A 188 11.19 -13.69 -28.05
CA LEU A 188 10.89 -12.88 -26.88
C LEU A 188 9.46 -12.33 -26.95
N VAL A 189 8.61 -12.77 -26.02
CA VAL A 189 7.20 -12.37 -25.90
C VAL A 189 6.93 -11.70 -24.54
N GLU A 190 5.92 -10.83 -24.51
CA GLU A 190 5.48 -10.14 -23.30
C GLU A 190 3.99 -10.41 -23.02
N TYR A 191 3.66 -10.62 -21.74
CA TYR A 191 2.30 -10.73 -21.24
C TYR A 191 2.10 -9.68 -20.15
N ASP A 192 1.05 -8.86 -20.25
CA ASP A 192 0.79 -7.78 -19.30
C ASP A 192 -0.47 -8.00 -18.43
N ILE A 193 -0.45 -7.42 -17.24
CA ILE A 193 -1.63 -7.17 -16.42
C ILE A 193 -1.62 -5.70 -15.99
N ASN A 194 -2.48 -4.91 -16.64
CA ASN A 194 -2.72 -3.50 -16.33
C ASN A 194 -4.15 -3.29 -15.78
N GLU A 195 -4.37 -3.57 -14.49
CA GLU A 195 -5.69 -3.51 -13.85
C GLU A 195 -5.80 -2.37 -12.83
N TYR A 196 -6.97 -1.69 -12.85
CA TYR A 196 -7.39 -0.78 -11.78
C TYR A 196 -8.68 -1.29 -11.14
N ARG A 197 -8.64 -1.66 -9.85
CA ARG A 197 -9.82 -2.14 -9.11
C ARG A 197 -9.76 -1.87 -7.62
N SER A 198 -10.94 -1.91 -7.00
CA SER A 198 -11.14 -1.75 -5.56
C SER A 198 -11.15 -3.12 -4.88
N LEU A 199 -10.19 -3.40 -3.99
CA LEU A 199 -10.13 -4.63 -3.22
C LEU A 199 -10.92 -4.53 -1.90
N LYS A 200 -11.51 -5.66 -1.50
CA LYS A 200 -12.10 -5.87 -0.17
C LYS A 200 -11.01 -6.20 0.84
N PHE A 201 -11.14 -5.65 2.04
CA PHE A 201 -10.19 -5.85 3.13
C PHE A 201 -10.25 -7.27 3.70
N ASN A 202 -9.10 -7.78 4.15
CA ASN A 202 -8.89 -9.14 4.68
C ASN A 202 -9.44 -10.26 3.77
N GLN A 203 -9.37 -10.05 2.45
CA GLN A 203 -9.71 -11.06 1.44
C GLN A 203 -8.55 -11.18 0.45
N ILE A 204 -8.42 -12.37 -0.12
CA ILE A 204 -7.46 -12.64 -1.20
C ILE A 204 -8.14 -12.30 -2.52
N HIS A 205 -7.42 -11.59 -3.38
CA HIS A 205 -7.88 -11.19 -4.71
C HIS A 205 -6.93 -11.77 -5.74
N TYR A 206 -7.53 -12.33 -6.79
CA TYR A 206 -6.81 -12.86 -7.93
C TYR A 206 -6.88 -11.90 -9.12
N PHE A 207 -5.77 -11.80 -9.83
CA PHE A 207 -5.59 -11.11 -11.11
C PHE A 207 -4.98 -12.14 -12.06
N ASP A 208 -5.55 -12.29 -13.26
CA ASP A 208 -5.27 -13.42 -14.16
C ASP A 208 -4.83 -12.94 -15.54
N ASN A 209 -3.85 -13.62 -16.11
CA ASN A 209 -3.43 -13.53 -17.50
C ASN A 209 -3.09 -14.95 -17.98
N PRO A 210 -3.25 -15.30 -19.27
CA PRO A 210 -2.90 -16.62 -19.81
C PRO A 210 -1.55 -17.18 -19.37
N ALA A 211 -0.50 -16.35 -19.25
CA ALA A 211 0.85 -16.77 -18.92
C ALA A 211 1.24 -16.61 -17.43
N PHE A 212 0.57 -15.75 -16.66
CA PHE A 212 0.91 -15.50 -15.26
C PHE A 212 -0.27 -14.96 -14.44
N GLY A 213 -0.21 -15.11 -13.12
CA GLY A 213 -1.24 -14.62 -12.18
C GLY A 213 -0.65 -13.92 -10.95
N LEU A 214 -1.48 -13.11 -10.30
CA LEU A 214 -1.16 -12.46 -9.02
C LEU A 214 -2.21 -12.81 -7.96
N LEU A 215 -1.75 -13.20 -6.76
CA LEU A 215 -2.58 -13.24 -5.55
C LEU A 215 -2.17 -12.13 -4.62
N MET A 216 -3.14 -11.33 -4.18
CA MET A 216 -2.91 -10.19 -3.27
C MET A 216 -3.89 -10.20 -2.11
N ARG A 217 -3.40 -9.94 -0.89
CA ARG A 217 -4.22 -9.68 0.29
C ARG A 217 -3.79 -8.38 0.97
N ILE A 218 -4.76 -7.68 1.55
CA ILE A 218 -4.54 -6.50 2.37
C ILE A 218 -5.27 -6.69 3.70
N SER A 219 -4.53 -6.69 4.81
CA SER A 219 -5.03 -6.90 6.18
C SER A 219 -4.51 -5.80 7.12
N ARG A 220 -4.87 -5.82 8.40
CA ARG A 220 -4.38 -4.81 9.38
C ARG A 220 -2.93 -5.14 9.74
N ALA A 221 -2.12 -4.10 9.94
CA ALA A 221 -0.82 -4.22 10.57
C ALA A 221 -0.75 -3.29 11.78
N ASP A 222 0.14 -3.62 12.71
CA ASP A 222 0.58 -2.69 13.74
C ASP A 222 1.65 -1.73 13.19
N PRO A 223 1.72 -0.49 13.70
CA PRO A 223 2.79 0.44 13.35
C PRO A 223 4.17 -0.17 13.63
N PRO A 224 5.25 0.28 12.94
CA PRO A 224 6.60 -0.05 13.32
C PRO A 224 6.86 0.34 14.77
N ALA A 225 7.56 -0.55 15.49
CA ALA A 225 8.04 -0.25 16.83
C ALA A 225 8.85 1.05 16.76
N LYS A 226 8.44 2.04 17.55
CA LYS A 226 9.14 3.32 17.59
C LYS A 226 10.44 3.09 18.32
N ASN A 227 11.58 3.20 17.64
CA ASN A 227 12.90 3.15 18.27
C ASN A 227 13.03 4.37 19.20
N ILE A 228 12.67 4.20 20.48
CA ILE A 228 12.84 5.22 21.51
C ILE A 228 14.30 5.16 21.98
N SER A 229 15.20 5.76 21.23
CA SER A 229 16.56 6.05 21.71
C SER A 229 16.46 7.10 22.81
N THR A 230 16.19 6.67 24.04
CA THR A 230 16.33 7.51 25.25
C THR A 230 17.80 7.82 25.46
N THR A 231 18.25 8.94 24.90
CA THR A 231 19.49 9.61 25.30
C THR A 231 19.31 10.19 26.72
N ASN A 232 19.25 9.31 27.71
CA ASN A 232 19.42 9.66 29.11
C ASN A 232 20.92 9.72 29.40
N SER A 233 21.59 10.77 28.91
CA SER A 233 22.95 11.08 29.35
C SER A 233 22.85 11.85 30.67
N PRO A 234 23.30 11.30 31.81
CA PRO A 234 23.47 12.11 33.00
C PRO A 234 24.64 13.08 32.76
N THR A 235 24.38 14.38 32.87
CA THR A 235 25.42 15.42 32.80
C THR A 235 26.38 15.26 33.97
N GLN A 236 27.53 14.62 33.75
CA GLN A 236 28.65 14.69 34.70
C GLN A 236 29.42 15.99 34.48
N GLN A 237 29.45 16.79 35.54
CA GLN A 237 30.23 18.01 35.67
C GLN A 237 31.74 17.66 35.69
N PRO A 238 32.61 18.33 34.93
CA PRO A 238 34.05 18.18 35.12
C PRO A 238 34.50 18.98 36.35
N GLU A 239 34.90 18.26 37.40
CA GLU A 239 35.55 18.83 38.57
C GLU A 239 37.04 19.03 38.26
N ASN A 240 37.47 20.27 38.02
CA ASN A 240 38.86 20.61 37.75
C ASN A 240 39.67 20.65 39.06
N THR A 241 40.46 19.61 39.33
CA THR A 241 41.57 19.68 40.30
C THR A 241 42.90 19.91 39.57
N LEU A 242 43.43 21.12 39.71
CA LEU A 242 44.73 21.51 39.16
C LEU A 242 45.85 21.09 40.12
N ASN A 243 46.73 20.19 39.70
CA ASN A 243 47.99 19.87 40.38
C ASN A 243 49.17 20.39 39.56
N SER A 244 49.77 21.51 39.99
CA SER A 244 51.20 21.89 39.90
C SER A 244 51.38 23.32 40.40
#